data_AF-A0A7S2RD90-F1
#
_entry.id   AF-A0A7S2RD90-F1
#
_cell.length_a   1.000
_cell.length_b   1.000
_cell.length_c   1.000
_cell.angle_alpha   90.00
_cell.angle_beta   90.00
_cell.angle_gamma   90.00
#
_symmetry.space_group_name_H-M   'P 1'
#
loop_
_entity.id
_entity.type
_entity.pdbx_description
1 polymer ?
#
loop_
_entity_poly.entity_id
_entity_poly.type
_entity_poly.pdbx_seq_one_letter_code
_entity_poly.pdbx_strand_id
1 'polypeptide(L)'
;AAPAALAKRFPGWWQPGVAAEVPDMSTAPGSSPPPDHWRQNLVPLGTLPEGGSMQVAACHDADMVWFHRMSCPDPQQPPTCHCGVHAAFSRRRLLRMNSTRRKEVLQRVVEGASPGGASPSLRGLFLGSGPLEPCLLADA
;
A
#
# COMPACT_ATOMS: atom_id res chain seq x y z
N ALA A 1 19.76 19.02 5.92
CA ALA A 1 18.80 18.12 5.25
C ALA A 1 17.69 17.79 6.24
N ALA A 2 16.41 17.90 5.87
CA ALA A 2 15.33 17.45 6.74
C ALA A 2 15.41 15.92 6.90
N PRO A 3 15.21 15.36 8.10
CA PRO A 3 15.24 13.91 8.30
C PRO A 3 14.16 13.26 7.42
N ALA A 4 14.53 12.20 6.71
CA ALA A 4 13.63 11.48 5.83
C ALA A 4 12.46 10.92 6.66
N ALA A 5 11.24 11.40 6.40
CA ALA A 5 10.06 10.89 7.06
C ALA A 5 9.76 9.47 6.56
N LEU A 6 9.95 8.46 7.40
CA LEU A 6 9.64 7.08 7.05
C LEU A 6 8.13 6.86 7.12
N ALA A 7 7.56 6.32 6.04
CA ALA A 7 6.18 5.83 6.05
C ALA A 7 6.09 4.63 6.98
N LYS A 8 5.50 4.82 8.17
CA LYS A 8 5.33 3.75 9.13
C LYS A 8 4.05 2.97 8.78
N ARG A 9 4.19 1.64 8.73
CA ARG A 9 3.05 0.71 8.62
C ARG A 9 2.84 0.09 9.99
N PHE A 10 1.59 -0.06 10.39
CA PHE A 10 1.24 -0.67 11.65
C PHE A 10 0.87 -2.13 11.38
N PRO A 11 1.76 -3.10 11.71
CA PRO A 11 1.41 -4.51 11.65
C PRO A 11 0.43 -4.83 12.78
N GLY A 12 -0.65 -5.53 12.43
CA GLY A 12 -1.63 -6.04 13.37
C GLY A 12 -1.72 -7.56 13.29
N TRP A 13 -1.86 -8.20 14.45
CA TRP A 13 -2.11 -9.62 14.60
C TRP A 13 -3.09 -9.87 15.75
N TRP A 14 -3.63 -11.08 15.77
CA TRP A 14 -4.60 -11.58 16.74
C TRP A 14 -4.02 -12.74 17.53
N GLN A 15 -4.37 -12.76 18.82
CA GLN A 15 -4.11 -13.85 19.76
C GLN A 15 -5.38 -14.07 20.58
N PRO A 16 -6.30 -14.94 20.13
CA PRO A 16 -7.51 -15.22 20.87
C PRO A 16 -7.17 -15.85 22.24
N GLY A 17 -7.74 -15.29 23.31
CA GLY A 17 -7.72 -15.93 24.61
C GLY A 17 -8.57 -17.19 24.56
N VAL A 18 -7.93 -18.34 24.43
CA VAL A 18 -8.59 -19.64 24.47
C VAL A 18 -8.55 -20.21 25.89
N ALA A 19 -9.48 -21.11 26.21
CA ALA A 19 -9.47 -21.82 27.49
C ALA A 19 -8.11 -22.49 27.72
N ALA A 20 -7.72 -22.66 28.99
CA ALA A 20 -6.37 -23.13 29.38
C ALA A 20 -5.94 -24.46 28.76
N GLU A 21 -6.88 -25.25 28.24
CA GLU A 21 -6.68 -26.57 27.65
C GLU A 21 -6.36 -26.52 26.14
N VAL A 22 -6.54 -25.37 25.49
CA VAL A 22 -6.27 -25.20 24.06
C VAL A 22 -4.88 -24.59 23.88
N PRO A 23 -4.03 -25.12 22.98
CA PRO A 23 -2.75 -24.51 22.66
C PRO A 23 -2.90 -23.04 22.26
N ASP A 24 -2.00 -22.20 22.76
CA ASP A 24 -1.98 -20.77 22.42
C ASP A 24 -1.88 -20.59 20.90
N MET A 25 -2.85 -19.88 20.32
CA MET A 25 -2.92 -19.61 18.90
C MET A 25 -2.56 -18.16 18.65
N SER A 26 -1.62 -17.91 17.74
CA SER A 26 -1.19 -16.56 17.40
C SER A 26 -0.95 -16.40 15.91
N THR A 27 -1.36 -15.26 15.38
CA THR A 27 -1.04 -14.84 14.01
C THR A 27 0.19 -13.91 13.96
N ALA A 28 0.89 -13.74 15.07
CA ALA A 28 2.10 -12.92 15.13
C ALA A 28 3.16 -13.40 14.12
N PRO A 29 3.97 -12.50 13.53
CA PRO A 29 5.09 -12.92 12.69
C PRO A 29 6.02 -13.89 13.43
N GLY A 30 6.33 -15.03 12.81
CA GLY A 30 7.22 -16.04 13.39
C GLY A 30 6.55 -17.03 14.35
N SER A 31 5.24 -16.92 14.61
CA SER A 31 4.51 -18.01 15.26
C SER A 31 4.44 -19.24 14.34
N SER A 32 4.29 -20.43 14.93
CA SER A 32 4.02 -21.64 14.15
C SER A 32 2.73 -21.40 13.35
N PRO A 33 2.76 -21.54 12.01
CA PRO A 33 1.78 -20.87 11.17
C PRO A 33 0.37 -21.41 11.47
N PRO A 34 -0.58 -20.55 11.85
CA PRO A 34 -1.98 -20.91 11.66
C PRO A 34 -2.22 -21.13 10.15
N PRO A 35 -3.22 -21.93 9.76
CA PRO A 35 -3.37 -22.30 8.35
C PRO A 35 -3.67 -21.05 7.51
N ASP A 36 -3.40 -21.12 6.20
CA ASP A 36 -3.35 -20.01 5.21
C ASP A 36 -4.54 -19.02 5.21
N HIS A 37 -5.62 -19.35 5.91
CA HIS A 37 -6.82 -18.55 6.11
C HIS A 37 -6.68 -17.46 7.19
N TRP A 38 -5.68 -17.53 8.08
CA TRP A 38 -5.35 -16.43 9.00
C TRP A 38 -4.08 -15.70 8.57
N ARG A 39 -4.12 -14.36 8.53
CA ARG A 39 -3.02 -13.52 8.07
C ARG A 39 -2.87 -12.28 8.94
N GLN A 40 -1.68 -11.69 8.94
CA GLN A 40 -1.46 -10.37 9.52
C GLN A 40 -2.09 -9.27 8.66
N ASN A 41 -2.42 -8.15 9.28
CA ASN A 41 -2.87 -6.95 8.58
C ASN A 41 -1.78 -5.86 8.62
N LEU A 42 -1.81 -4.97 7.62
CA LEU A 42 -0.95 -3.80 7.53
C LEU A 42 -1.82 -2.57 7.29
N VAL A 43 -1.78 -1.63 8.24
CA VAL A 43 -2.57 -0.41 8.17
C VAL A 43 -1.65 0.80 7.94
N PRO A 44 -1.84 1.57 6.86
CA PRO A 44 -1.08 2.80 6.63
C PRO A 44 -1.67 3.95 7.46
N LEU A 45 -0.88 4.53 8.37
CA LEU A 45 -1.28 5.69 9.19
C LEU A 45 -0.45 6.95 8.92
N GLY A 46 0.35 6.93 7.85
CA GLY A 46 1.18 8.06 7.42
C GLY A 46 2.62 8.01 7.91
N THR A 47 3.30 9.15 7.83
CA THR A 47 4.70 9.30 8.21
C THR A 47 4.82 9.87 9.61
N LEU A 48 5.84 9.44 10.35
CA LEU A 48 6.19 10.00 11.65
C LEU A 48 7.66 10.43 11.64
N PRO A 49 8.02 11.61 12.17
CA PRO A 49 9.41 11.99 12.35
C PRO A 49 10.17 10.99 13.21
N GLU A 50 11.48 10.93 13.03
CA GLU A 50 12.37 10.16 13.91
C GLU A 50 12.25 10.68 15.35
N GLY A 51 12.16 9.76 16.31
CA GLY A 51 11.87 10.10 17.73
C GLY A 51 10.45 10.61 17.99
N GLY A 52 9.61 10.79 16.97
CA GLY A 52 8.23 11.21 17.14
C GLY A 52 7.34 10.12 17.72
N SER A 53 6.25 10.53 18.37
CA SER A 53 5.18 9.64 18.86
C SER A 53 3.87 9.91 18.10
N MET A 54 3.05 8.86 17.93
CA MET A 54 1.74 8.94 17.29
C MET A 54 0.71 8.26 18.18
N GLN A 55 -0.33 9.00 18.55
CA GLN A 55 -1.50 8.42 19.20
C GLN A 55 -2.46 7.92 18.13
N VAL A 56 -2.77 6.63 18.22
CA VAL A 56 -3.65 5.91 17.31
C VAL A 56 -4.78 5.34 18.13
N ALA A 57 -6.01 5.51 17.67
CA ALA A 57 -7.15 4.81 18.20
C ALA A 57 -7.52 3.65 17.26
N ALA A 58 -7.77 2.50 17.86
CA ALA A 58 -8.32 1.33 17.19
C ALA A 58 -9.85 1.38 17.32
N CYS A 59 -10.53 1.30 16.19
CA CYS A 59 -11.97 1.35 16.09
C CYS A 59 -12.47 0.09 15.41
N HIS A 60 -13.70 -0.31 15.72
CA HIS A 60 -14.33 -1.45 15.08
C HIS A 60 -15.84 -1.29 15.04
N ASP A 61 -16.46 -1.99 14.12
CA ASP A 61 -17.89 -2.26 14.11
C ASP A 61 -18.12 -3.78 14.26
N ALA A 62 -19.24 -4.30 13.74
CA ALA A 62 -19.54 -5.72 13.78
C ALA A 62 -18.63 -6.56 12.86
N ASP A 63 -18.08 -5.97 11.79
CA ASP A 63 -17.46 -6.69 10.68
C ASP A 63 -16.03 -6.23 10.36
N MET A 64 -15.62 -5.05 10.82
CA MET A 64 -14.39 -4.40 10.41
C MET A 64 -13.64 -3.77 11.58
N VAL A 65 -12.33 -3.69 11.41
CA VAL A 65 -11.42 -2.97 12.31
C VAL A 65 -10.64 -1.96 11.48
N TRP A 66 -10.60 -0.72 11.96
CA TRP A 66 -9.82 0.35 11.37
C TRP A 66 -9.05 1.11 12.44
N PHE A 67 -8.10 1.93 11.99
CA PHE A 67 -7.27 2.71 12.87
C PHE A 67 -7.24 4.14 12.34
N HIS A 68 -7.27 5.11 13.25
CA HIS A 68 -7.11 6.51 12.89
C HIS A 68 -6.17 7.20 13.87
N ARG A 69 -5.57 8.30 13.41
CA ARG A 69 -4.80 9.18 14.27
C ARG A 69 -5.76 9.96 15.15
N MET A 70 -5.48 10.06 16.45
CA MET A 70 -6.35 10.83 17.36
C MET A 70 -6.39 12.33 17.02
N SER A 71 -5.42 12.84 16.26
CA SER A 71 -5.44 14.19 15.72
C SER A 71 -6.46 14.41 14.59
N CYS A 72 -7.15 13.35 14.14
CA CYS A 72 -8.15 13.41 13.09
C CYS A 72 -9.55 13.59 13.71
N PRO A 73 -10.34 14.59 13.26
CA PRO A 73 -11.55 15.04 13.96
C PRO A 73 -12.74 14.08 13.92
N ASP A 74 -12.75 13.06 13.05
CA ASP A 74 -13.84 12.08 13.00
C ASP A 74 -13.32 10.64 13.04
N PRO A 75 -13.45 9.96 14.21
CA PRO A 75 -13.05 8.58 14.39
C PRO A 75 -14.16 7.57 14.08
N GLN A 76 -15.41 8.03 13.97
CA GLN A 76 -16.58 7.15 14.15
C GLN A 76 -16.87 6.30 12.92
N GLN A 77 -16.39 6.69 11.75
CA GLN A 77 -16.62 5.95 10.51
C GLN A 77 -15.30 5.42 9.91
N PRO A 78 -15.34 4.24 9.28
CA PRO A 78 -14.20 3.72 8.56
C PRO A 78 -13.84 4.67 7.40
N PRO A 79 -12.54 4.91 7.14
CA PRO A 79 -12.12 5.82 6.08
C PRO A 79 -12.52 5.26 4.72
N THR A 80 -13.16 6.10 3.90
CA THR A 80 -13.52 5.77 2.52
C THR A 80 -12.59 6.47 1.53
N CYS A 81 -12.34 5.81 0.40
CA CYS A 81 -11.49 6.38 -0.64
C CYS A 81 -12.28 7.35 -1.53
N HIS A 82 -11.87 8.62 -1.55
CA HIS A 82 -12.46 9.63 -2.44
C HIS A 82 -11.66 9.86 -3.73
N CYS A 83 -10.41 9.40 -3.82
CA CYS A 83 -9.60 9.57 -5.04
C CYS A 83 -9.92 8.56 -6.15
N GLY A 84 -10.78 7.57 -5.89
CA GLY A 84 -11.12 6.47 -6.82
C GLY A 84 -10.00 5.45 -7.05
N VAL A 85 -8.74 5.84 -6.94
CA VAL A 85 -7.57 4.99 -7.22
C VAL A 85 -7.50 3.74 -6.32
N HIS A 86 -7.77 3.87 -5.01
CA HIS A 86 -7.70 2.73 -4.08
C HIS A 86 -8.89 1.77 -4.22
N ALA A 87 -10.00 2.23 -4.81
CA ALA A 87 -11.13 1.39 -5.15
C ALA A 87 -10.93 0.68 -6.50
N ALA A 88 -10.31 1.36 -7.47
CA ALA A 88 -10.09 0.85 -8.82
C ALA A 88 -8.94 -0.16 -8.92
N PHE A 89 -7.92 -0.09 -8.06
CA PHE A 89 -6.72 -0.91 -8.16
C PHE A 89 -6.43 -1.71 -6.89
N SER A 90 -6.07 -2.99 -7.08
CA SER A 90 -5.59 -3.82 -5.98
C SER A 90 -4.29 -3.29 -5.37
N ARG A 91 -4.03 -3.61 -4.09
CA ARG A 91 -2.79 -3.24 -3.38
C ARG A 91 -1.52 -3.66 -4.16
N ARG A 92 -1.55 -4.85 -4.78
CA ARG A 92 -0.43 -5.35 -5.61
C ARG A 92 -0.24 -4.53 -6.88
N ARG A 93 -1.33 -4.05 -7.50
CA ARG A 93 -1.26 -3.17 -8.67
C ARG A 93 -0.70 -1.81 -8.28
N LEU A 94 -1.17 -1.20 -7.18
CA LEU A 94 -0.62 0.04 -6.64
C LEU A 94 0.90 -0.06 -6.36
N LEU A 95 1.34 -1.17 -5.77
CA LEU A 95 2.77 -1.42 -5.55
C LEU A 95 3.56 -1.47 -6.87
N ARG A 96 3.04 -2.15 -7.89
CA ARG A 96 3.67 -2.20 -9.22
C ARG A 96 3.72 -0.82 -9.87
N MET A 97 2.66 -0.03 -9.74
CA MET A 97 2.56 1.33 -10.27
C MET A 97 3.57 2.29 -9.62
N ASN A 98 3.86 2.08 -8.34
CA ASN A 98 4.84 2.87 -7.59
C ASN A 98 6.29 2.34 -7.66
N SER A 99 6.57 1.32 -8.48
CA SER A 99 7.93 0.77 -8.59
C SER A 99 8.82 1.59 -9.52
N THR A 100 9.76 2.35 -8.96
CA THR A 100 10.74 3.15 -9.74
C THR A 100 11.52 2.28 -10.73
N ARG A 101 12.06 1.14 -10.27
CA ARG A 101 12.76 0.18 -11.14
C ARG A 101 11.92 -0.24 -12.34
N ARG A 102 10.61 -0.45 -12.16
CA ARG A 102 9.72 -0.81 -13.27
C ARG A 102 9.55 0.35 -14.24
N LYS A 103 9.40 1.58 -13.74
CA LYS A 103 9.32 2.80 -14.56
C LYS A 103 10.59 2.97 -15.39
N GLU A 104 11.77 2.83 -14.78
CA GLU A 104 13.07 2.92 -15.48
C GLU A 104 13.26 1.87 -16.57
N VAL A 105 12.80 0.63 -16.35
CA VAL A 105 12.85 -0.43 -17.38
C VAL A 105 11.90 -0.09 -18.52
N LEU A 106 10.67 0.36 -18.22
CA LEU A 106 9.70 0.76 -19.24
C LEU A 106 10.21 1.95 -20.06
N GLN A 107 10.78 2.95 -19.41
CA GLN A 107 11.36 4.13 -20.06
C GLN A 107 12.49 3.73 -21.02
N ARG A 108 13.42 2.87 -20.60
CA ARG A 108 14.49 2.37 -21.49
C ARG A 108 13.95 1.59 -22.69
N VAL A 109 12.90 0.80 -22.51
CA VAL A 109 12.26 0.07 -23.61
C VAL A 109 11.61 1.04 -24.60
N VAL A 110 10.95 2.09 -24.09
CA VAL A 110 10.36 3.16 -24.89
C VAL A 110 11.41 3.93 -25.68
N GLU A 111 12.48 4.37 -25.02
CA GLU A 111 13.57 5.16 -25.63
C GLU A 111 14.31 4.32 -26.67
N GLY A 112 14.62 3.05 -26.36
CA GLY A 112 15.27 2.12 -27.28
C GLY A 112 14.39 1.71 -28.47
N ALA A 113 13.07 1.85 -28.36
CA ALA A 113 12.14 1.60 -29.45
C ALA A 113 12.01 2.78 -30.43
N SER A 114 12.64 3.94 -30.16
CA SER A 114 12.68 5.08 -31.08
C SER A 114 13.95 5.04 -31.94
N PRO A 115 13.90 4.54 -33.19
CA PRO A 115 15.09 4.44 -34.02
C PRO A 115 15.46 5.84 -34.52
N GLY A 116 16.61 6.36 -34.13
CA GLY A 116 17.22 7.54 -34.77
C GLY A 116 17.21 8.86 -33.99
N GLY A 117 16.91 8.89 -32.70
CA GLY A 117 17.20 10.04 -31.82
C GLY A 117 16.36 11.32 -32.05
N ALA A 118 15.47 11.34 -33.05
CA ALA A 118 14.42 12.35 -33.16
C ALA A 118 13.22 11.88 -32.33
N SER A 119 12.71 12.71 -31.42
CA SER A 119 11.50 12.45 -30.64
C SER A 119 10.33 12.20 -31.60
N PRO A 120 9.96 10.94 -31.90
CA PRO A 120 8.87 10.68 -32.80
C PRO A 120 7.60 10.86 -31.98
N SER A 121 6.57 11.41 -32.60
CA SER A 121 5.20 11.27 -32.09
C SER A 121 4.83 9.78 -32.08
N LEU A 122 5.28 9.04 -31.06
CA LEU A 122 5.08 7.62 -30.87
C LEU A 122 3.58 7.40 -30.66
N ARG A 123 2.89 6.94 -31.70
CA ARG A 123 1.49 6.51 -31.61
C ARG A 123 1.46 5.10 -31.06
N GLY A 124 1.34 4.99 -29.74
CA GLY A 124 1.20 3.71 -29.05
C GLY A 124 -0.25 3.36 -28.74
N LEU A 125 -0.63 2.10 -28.96
CA LEU A 125 -1.85 1.51 -28.39
C LEU A 125 -1.48 0.75 -27.12
N PHE A 126 -2.01 1.19 -25.98
CA PHE A 126 -1.76 0.55 -24.68
C PHE A 126 -2.95 -0.32 -24.30
N LEU A 127 -2.71 -1.63 -24.20
CA LEU A 127 -3.75 -2.61 -23.87
C LEU A 127 -3.65 -2.99 -22.39
N GLY A 128 -4.79 -2.93 -21.69
CA GLY A 128 -4.93 -3.38 -20.30
C GLY A 128 -5.77 -2.45 -19.42
N SER A 129 -6.01 -2.85 -18.17
CA SER A 129 -6.80 -2.06 -17.21
C SER A 129 -5.90 -1.08 -16.46
N GLY A 130 -5.97 0.19 -16.86
CA GLY A 130 -5.20 1.29 -16.27
C GLY A 130 -3.69 1.21 -16.53
N PRO A 131 -3.25 1.19 -17.81
CA PRO A 131 -1.82 1.26 -18.15
C PRO A 131 -1.25 2.62 -17.71
N LEU A 132 -0.05 2.60 -17.13
CA LEU A 132 0.68 3.83 -16.76
C LEU A 132 1.67 4.26 -17.83
N GLU A 133 1.95 3.36 -18.77
CA GLU A 133 2.84 3.55 -19.90
C GLU A 133 2.51 4.83 -20.70
N PRO A 134 1.23 5.20 -20.96
CA PRO A 134 0.91 6.48 -21.61
C PRO A 134 1.39 7.71 -20.82
N CYS A 135 1.28 7.69 -19.49
CA CYS A 135 1.69 8.81 -18.65
C CYS A 135 3.22 8.97 -18.65
N LEU A 136 3.96 7.86 -18.59
CA LEU A 136 5.43 7.88 -18.65
C LEU A 136 5.96 8.41 -19.99
N LEU A 137 5.19 8.21 -21.06
CA LEU A 137 5.51 8.69 -22.40
C LEU A 137 5.17 10.16 -22.62
N ALA A 138 4.18 10.69 -21.91
CA ALA A 138 3.81 12.10 -22.02
C ALA A 138 4.83 13.04 -21.34
N ASP A 139 5.57 12.51 -20.35
CA ASP A 139 6.57 13.27 -19.57
C ASP A 139 8.01 13.15 -20.14
N ALA A 140 8.23 12.30 -21.16
CA ALA A 140 9.53 12.03 -21.78
C ALA A 140 9.74 12.87 -23.06
#